data_AF-A0A1D6J3Y0-F1
#
_entry.id   AF-A0A1D6J3Y0-F1
#
_cell.length_a   1.000
_cell.length_b   1.000
_cell.length_c   1.000
_cell.angle_alpha   90.00
_cell.angle_beta   90.00
_cell.angle_gamma   90.00
#
_symmetry.space_group_name_H-M   'P 1'
#
loop_
_entity.id
_entity.type
_entity.pdbx_description
1 polymer ?
#
loop_
_entity_poly.entity_id
_entity_poly.type
_entity_poly.pdbx_seq_one_letter_code
_entity_poly.pdbx_strand_id
1 'polypeptide(L)'
;MVRPPMPPSYFFLIDVSVSAVRSGLLEIVAKTIKSCLDELPGFPRTQIGFLTFDSTLHFHNFKSSLSQPQMMVVADLDDVFLPLPDDLLVNLVDSRHVVESFLDSLPNMFHDNVNVESALGPALKAAFMVMSQIGGKLLVFQSTLPSLGIGRLRLRGDDVRAYGTDKEHTLRVPEDPFYKQMAAEFTKNQIAVDIFSFSEKYSDIASLGSLAKYTGGQVYHYPSFQAPTHEDKLKLELSRDLTRETAWESVMRIRC
;
A
#
# COMPACT_ATOMS: atom_id res chain seq x y z
N MET A 1 23.38 -10.07 15.61
CA MET A 1 22.22 -10.34 14.74
C MET A 1 21.38 -11.41 15.42
N VAL A 2 20.10 -11.15 15.68
CA VAL A 2 19.19 -12.06 16.41
C VAL A 2 18.53 -13.09 15.48
N ARG A 3 18.60 -12.88 14.15
CA ARG A 3 18.20 -13.82 13.10
C ARG A 3 19.06 -13.63 11.83
N PRO A 4 19.12 -14.61 10.91
CA PRO A 4 19.69 -14.41 9.58
C PRO A 4 18.98 -13.27 8.83
N PRO A 5 19.67 -12.57 7.91
CA PRO A 5 19.04 -11.53 7.09
C PRO A 5 17.83 -12.08 6.32
N MET A 6 16.68 -11.47 6.53
CA MET A 6 15.44 -11.85 5.84
C MET A 6 15.51 -11.45 4.36
N PRO A 7 14.80 -12.17 3.47
CA PRO A 7 14.69 -11.75 2.08
C PRO A 7 13.95 -10.41 1.97
N PRO A 8 14.32 -9.54 1.00
CA PRO A 8 13.51 -8.37 0.68
C PRO A 8 12.11 -8.79 0.25
N SER A 9 11.10 -8.16 0.82
CA SER A 9 9.69 -8.43 0.57
C SER A 9 8.99 -7.14 0.14
N TYR A 10 8.19 -7.23 -0.91
CA TYR A 10 7.40 -6.13 -1.45
C TYR A 10 5.93 -6.52 -1.42
N PHE A 11 5.12 -5.79 -0.65
CA PHE A 11 3.69 -6.02 -0.55
C PHE A 11 2.94 -4.79 -1.03
N PHE A 12 1.98 -4.99 -1.92
CA PHE A 12 1.24 -3.91 -2.56
C PHE A 12 -0.20 -3.91 -2.08
N LEU A 13 -0.63 -2.82 -1.44
CA LEU A 13 -2.01 -2.51 -1.14
C LEU A 13 -2.57 -1.59 -2.20
N ILE A 14 -3.53 -2.07 -2.99
CA ILE A 14 -4.07 -1.33 -4.12
C ILE A 14 -5.55 -1.06 -3.89
N ASP A 15 -5.91 0.21 -3.74
CA ASP A 15 -7.29 0.68 -3.76
C ASP A 15 -7.91 0.42 -5.15
N VAL A 16 -9.00 -0.32 -5.18
CA VAL A 16 -9.77 -0.66 -6.40
C VAL A 16 -11.18 -0.06 -6.37
N SER A 17 -11.40 0.96 -5.54
CA SER A 17 -12.61 1.79 -5.57
C SER A 17 -12.80 2.46 -6.93
N VAL A 18 -14.02 2.92 -7.18
CA VAL A 18 -14.43 3.56 -8.44
C VAL A 18 -13.54 4.74 -8.83
N SER A 19 -12.97 5.47 -7.85
CA SER A 19 -12.05 6.58 -8.12
C SER A 19 -10.71 6.08 -8.70
N ALA A 20 -10.19 4.96 -8.19
CA ALA A 20 -8.97 4.34 -8.72
C ALA A 20 -9.19 3.75 -10.12
N VAL A 21 -10.34 3.10 -10.33
CA VAL A 21 -10.70 2.49 -11.63
C VAL A 21 -10.89 3.57 -12.70
N ARG A 22 -11.73 4.58 -12.43
CA ARG A 22 -12.06 5.62 -13.43
C ARG A 22 -10.90 6.52 -13.81
N SER A 23 -9.94 6.71 -12.90
CA SER A 23 -8.78 7.56 -13.13
C SER A 23 -7.70 6.91 -13.99
N GLY A 24 -7.84 5.61 -14.33
CA GLY A 24 -6.85 4.85 -15.10
C GLY A 24 -5.62 4.45 -14.28
N LEU A 25 -5.66 4.67 -12.95
CA LEU A 25 -4.54 4.42 -12.05
C LEU A 25 -4.08 2.95 -12.08
N LEU A 26 -5.04 2.01 -12.04
CA LEU A 26 -4.75 0.58 -11.97
C LEU A 26 -3.89 0.11 -13.15
N GLU A 27 -4.16 0.62 -14.36
CA GLU A 27 -3.40 0.27 -15.56
C GLU A 27 -1.96 0.76 -15.48
N ILE A 28 -1.75 2.01 -15.05
CA ILE A 28 -0.41 2.60 -14.92
C ILE A 28 0.39 1.86 -13.84
N VAL A 29 -0.21 1.65 -12.67
CA VAL A 29 0.44 0.95 -11.54
C VAL A 29 0.80 -0.47 -11.93
N ALA A 30 -0.13 -1.23 -12.51
CA ALA A 30 0.11 -2.61 -12.89
C ALA A 30 1.23 -2.76 -13.93
N LYS A 31 1.21 -1.94 -14.99
CA LYS A 31 2.27 -1.93 -16.01
C LYS A 31 3.62 -1.53 -15.44
N THR A 32 3.65 -0.54 -14.55
CA THR A 32 4.90 -0.07 -13.94
C THR A 32 5.51 -1.14 -13.04
N ILE A 33 4.71 -1.74 -12.15
CA ILE A 33 5.18 -2.84 -11.29
C ILE A 33 5.71 -3.99 -12.16
N LYS A 34 4.96 -4.38 -13.20
CA LYS A 34 5.36 -5.45 -14.14
C LYS A 34 6.71 -5.15 -14.79
N SER A 35 6.94 -3.91 -15.23
CA SER A 35 8.21 -3.51 -15.85
C SER A 35 9.40 -3.52 -14.89
N CYS A 36 9.17 -3.40 -13.58
CA CYS A 36 10.22 -3.34 -12.58
C CYS A 36 10.55 -4.70 -11.93
N LEU A 37 9.79 -5.76 -12.23
CA LEU A 37 9.95 -7.07 -11.55
C LEU A 37 11.38 -7.64 -11.67
N ASP A 38 12.05 -7.43 -12.80
CA ASP A 38 13.42 -7.90 -13.03
C ASP A 38 14.49 -7.06 -12.30
N GLU A 39 14.16 -5.82 -11.96
CA GLU A 39 15.07 -4.86 -11.33
C GLU A 39 14.89 -4.80 -9.81
N LEU A 40 13.94 -5.55 -9.24
CA LEU A 40 13.69 -5.56 -7.80
C LEU A 40 14.92 -6.06 -7.02
N PRO A 41 15.43 -5.28 -6.06
CA PRO A 41 16.49 -5.71 -5.17
C PRO A 41 16.16 -7.02 -4.43
N GLY A 42 17.18 -7.85 -4.22
CA GLY A 42 17.06 -9.08 -3.42
C GLY A 42 17.00 -10.38 -4.22
N PHE A 43 17.15 -10.33 -5.55
CA PHE A 43 17.25 -11.53 -6.39
C PHE A 43 18.31 -12.51 -5.82
N PRO A 44 18.02 -13.83 -5.77
CA PRO A 44 16.80 -14.53 -6.21
C PRO A 44 15.75 -14.75 -5.10
N ARG A 45 15.88 -14.08 -3.96
CA ARG A 45 15.05 -14.38 -2.77
C ARG A 45 13.87 -13.43 -2.58
N THR A 46 13.72 -12.44 -3.46
CA THR A 46 12.69 -11.40 -3.39
C THR A 46 11.30 -12.01 -3.25
N GLN A 47 10.59 -11.59 -2.21
CA GLN A 47 9.21 -11.98 -1.98
C GLN A 47 8.26 -10.89 -2.49
N ILE A 48 7.14 -11.29 -3.06
CA ILE A 48 6.12 -10.37 -3.58
C ILE A 48 4.71 -10.81 -3.19
N GLY A 49 3.84 -9.86 -2.90
CA GLY A 49 2.44 -10.12 -2.58
C GLY A 49 1.54 -8.92 -2.84
N PHE A 50 0.26 -9.17 -3.03
CA PHE A 50 -0.73 -8.16 -3.39
C PHE A 50 -2.01 -8.36 -2.58
N LEU A 51 -2.62 -7.26 -2.15
CA LEU A 51 -3.96 -7.21 -1.58
C LEU A 51 -4.66 -6.01 -2.21
N THR A 52 -5.81 -6.26 -2.84
CA THR A 52 -6.63 -5.17 -3.38
C THR A 52 -7.81 -4.92 -2.45
N PHE A 53 -8.28 -3.69 -2.33
CA PHE A 53 -9.36 -3.36 -1.41
C PHE A 53 -10.27 -2.25 -1.92
N ASP A 54 -11.54 -2.35 -1.54
CA ASP A 54 -12.57 -1.31 -1.69
C ASP A 54 -13.39 -1.26 -0.39
N SER A 55 -14.69 -1.58 -0.39
CA SER A 55 -15.42 -1.90 0.85
C SER A 55 -15.10 -3.29 1.42
N THR A 56 -14.41 -4.14 0.66
CA THR A 56 -13.98 -5.47 1.08
C THR A 56 -12.50 -5.69 0.79
N LEU A 57 -11.92 -6.73 1.38
CA LEU A 57 -10.52 -7.11 1.16
C LEU A 57 -10.45 -8.27 0.16
N HIS A 58 -9.59 -8.16 -0.85
CA HIS A 58 -9.41 -9.19 -1.87
C HIS A 58 -7.98 -9.73 -1.83
N PHE A 59 -7.82 -10.89 -1.21
CA PHE A 59 -6.54 -11.60 -1.14
C PHE A 59 -6.29 -12.35 -2.45
N HIS A 60 -5.05 -12.32 -2.92
CA HIS A 60 -4.66 -13.00 -4.17
C HIS A 60 -3.64 -14.09 -3.86
N ASN A 61 -3.93 -15.32 -4.29
CA ASN A 61 -3.02 -16.46 -4.17
C ASN A 61 -2.13 -16.55 -5.41
N PHE A 62 -0.81 -16.57 -5.18
CA PHE A 62 0.21 -16.59 -6.23
C PHE A 62 1.04 -17.88 -6.25
N LYS A 63 0.52 -18.99 -5.72
CA LYS A 63 1.22 -20.27 -5.74
C LYS A 63 1.69 -20.64 -7.15
N SER A 64 2.96 -21.01 -7.29
CA SER A 64 3.61 -21.29 -8.59
C SER A 64 2.97 -22.41 -9.40
N SER A 65 2.23 -23.33 -8.75
CA SER A 65 1.48 -24.39 -9.42
C SER A 65 0.21 -23.90 -10.14
N LEU A 66 -0.22 -22.66 -9.90
CA LEU A 66 -1.40 -22.09 -10.54
C LEU A 66 -1.05 -21.54 -11.92
N SER A 67 -2.00 -21.64 -12.86
CA SER A 67 -1.91 -20.98 -14.17
C SER A 67 -2.40 -19.53 -14.12
N GLN A 68 -3.29 -19.21 -13.18
CA GLN A 68 -3.89 -17.90 -12.96
C GLN A 68 -4.03 -17.63 -11.45
N PRO A 69 -3.97 -16.36 -11.01
CA PRO A 69 -4.17 -16.00 -9.61
C PRO A 69 -5.58 -16.35 -9.14
N GLN A 70 -5.72 -16.77 -7.88
CA GLN A 70 -7.03 -16.99 -7.26
C GLN A 70 -7.34 -15.83 -6.30
N MET A 71 -8.50 -15.20 -6.47
CA MET A 71 -8.98 -14.14 -5.58
C MET A 71 -9.87 -14.74 -4.48
N MET A 72 -9.65 -14.32 -3.23
CA MET A 72 -10.51 -14.63 -2.08
C MET A 72 -10.97 -13.34 -1.43
N VAL A 73 -12.28 -13.19 -1.27
CA VAL A 73 -12.90 -11.97 -0.76
C VAL A 73 -13.24 -12.14 0.72
N VAL A 74 -12.77 -11.21 1.54
CA VAL A 74 -13.09 -11.10 2.96
C VAL A 74 -13.89 -9.81 3.15
N ALA A 75 -15.19 -9.97 3.42
CA ALA A 75 -16.11 -8.86 3.60
C ALA A 75 -16.26 -8.43 5.08
N ASP A 76 -15.84 -9.28 6.03
CA ASP A 76 -15.82 -8.94 7.45
C ASP A 76 -14.58 -8.07 7.75
N LEU A 77 -14.82 -6.81 8.09
CA LEU A 77 -13.79 -5.82 8.35
C LEU A 77 -13.47 -5.66 9.85
N ASP A 78 -14.30 -6.23 10.72
CA ASP A 78 -14.15 -6.12 12.17
C ASP A 78 -13.19 -7.20 12.69
N ASP A 79 -13.30 -8.43 12.15
CA ASP A 79 -12.42 -9.56 12.45
C ASP A 79 -11.63 -10.00 11.21
N VAL A 80 -10.63 -9.19 10.84
CA VAL A 80 -9.77 -9.45 9.69
C VAL A 80 -8.90 -10.69 9.95
N PHE A 81 -9.02 -11.70 9.09
CA PHE A 81 -8.20 -12.91 9.10
C PHE A 81 -7.49 -13.15 7.76
N LEU A 82 -6.47 -14.00 7.77
CA LEU A 82 -5.81 -14.45 6.55
C LEU A 82 -6.54 -15.70 6.02
N PRO A 83 -7.15 -15.66 4.82
CA PRO A 83 -7.86 -16.81 4.28
C PRO A 83 -6.91 -17.95 3.89
N LEU A 84 -5.64 -17.62 3.62
CA LEU A 84 -4.55 -18.57 3.43
C LEU A 84 -3.38 -18.20 4.35
N PRO A 85 -2.85 -19.14 5.15
CA PRO A 85 -1.68 -18.89 5.99
C PRO A 85 -0.39 -18.81 5.17
N ASP A 86 -0.30 -19.58 4.10
CA ASP A 86 0.84 -19.67 3.18
C ASP A 86 0.38 -19.24 1.77
N ASP A 87 1.29 -18.82 0.88
CA ASP A 87 1.03 -18.44 -0.53
C ASP A 87 0.45 -17.03 -0.82
N LEU A 88 0.31 -16.14 0.19
CA LEU A 88 -0.02 -14.71 -0.02
C LEU A 88 1.21 -13.84 -0.29
N LEU A 89 2.37 -14.29 0.17
CA LEU A 89 3.68 -13.67 -0.05
C LEU A 89 4.59 -14.77 -0.59
N VAL A 90 4.95 -14.65 -1.87
CA VAL A 90 5.61 -15.74 -2.63
C VAL A 90 6.97 -15.29 -3.16
N ASN A 91 7.84 -16.26 -3.44
CA ASN A 91 9.08 -15.97 -4.16
C ASN A 91 8.76 -15.54 -5.60
N LEU A 92 9.26 -14.36 -5.99
CA LEU A 92 9.02 -13.79 -7.32
C LEU A 92 9.57 -14.68 -8.45
N VAL A 93 10.69 -15.37 -8.24
CA VAL A 93 11.30 -16.23 -9.25
C VAL A 93 10.40 -17.43 -9.56
N ASP A 94 9.85 -18.06 -8.53
CA ASP A 94 9.04 -19.27 -8.66
C ASP A 94 7.63 -18.96 -9.21
N SER A 95 7.07 -17.81 -8.83
CA SER A 95 5.69 -17.43 -9.14
C SER A 95 5.58 -16.33 -10.21
N ARG A 96 6.65 -16.08 -10.99
CA ARG A 96 6.73 -14.96 -11.95
C ARG A 96 5.56 -14.91 -12.91
N HIS A 97 5.20 -16.04 -13.52
CA HIS A 97 4.14 -16.12 -14.52
C HIS A 97 2.75 -15.79 -13.93
N VAL A 98 2.48 -16.20 -12.69
CA VAL A 98 1.20 -15.92 -12.01
C VAL A 98 1.10 -14.45 -11.65
N VAL A 99 2.19 -13.85 -11.16
CA VAL A 99 2.27 -12.43 -10.82
C VAL A 99 2.08 -11.57 -12.07
N GLU A 100 2.73 -11.91 -13.18
CA GLU A 100 2.54 -11.19 -14.46
C GLU A 100 1.11 -11.31 -14.97
N SER A 101 0.53 -12.51 -14.93
CA SER A 101 -0.86 -12.72 -15.33
C SER A 101 -1.83 -11.89 -14.49
N PHE A 102 -1.58 -11.76 -13.18
CA PHE A 102 -2.39 -10.92 -12.31
C PHE A 102 -2.28 -9.45 -12.67
N LEU A 103 -1.06 -8.94 -12.88
CA LEU A 103 -0.85 -7.54 -13.24
C LEU A 103 -1.51 -7.20 -14.58
N ASP A 104 -1.49 -8.13 -15.55
CA ASP A 104 -2.20 -7.96 -16.82
C ASP A 104 -3.74 -7.97 -16.65
N SER A 105 -4.27 -8.77 -15.74
CA SER A 105 -5.72 -8.87 -15.51
C SER A 105 -6.28 -7.79 -14.57
N LEU A 106 -5.45 -7.19 -13.72
CA LEU A 106 -5.87 -6.31 -12.62
C LEU A 106 -6.82 -5.17 -13.06
N PRO A 107 -6.55 -4.40 -14.12
CA PRO A 107 -7.46 -3.33 -14.54
C PRO A 107 -8.82 -3.87 -15.02
N ASN A 108 -8.82 -5.00 -15.73
CA ASN A 108 -10.04 -5.61 -16.26
C ASN A 108 -10.90 -6.25 -15.17
N MET A 109 -10.28 -6.79 -14.12
CA MET A 109 -10.99 -7.42 -12.99
C MET A 109 -11.92 -6.46 -12.25
N PHE A 110 -11.55 -5.18 -12.18
CA PHE A 110 -12.29 -4.15 -11.45
C PHE A 110 -12.92 -3.09 -12.36
N HIS A 111 -12.95 -3.31 -13.68
CA HIS A 111 -13.43 -2.33 -14.66
C HIS A 111 -14.84 -1.79 -14.34
N ASP A 112 -15.75 -2.68 -13.95
CA ASP A 112 -17.13 -2.33 -13.63
C ASP A 112 -17.36 -2.04 -12.13
N ASN A 113 -16.29 -1.89 -11.34
CA ASN A 113 -16.42 -1.60 -9.91
C ASN A 113 -16.94 -0.17 -9.69
N VAL A 114 -18.09 -0.08 -9.03
CA VAL A 114 -18.78 1.18 -8.70
C VAL A 114 -18.66 1.56 -7.23
N ASN A 115 -17.88 0.81 -6.45
CA ASN A 115 -17.74 1.01 -5.03
C ASN A 115 -17.03 2.32 -4.70
N VAL A 116 -17.66 3.15 -3.88
CA VAL A 116 -17.14 4.46 -3.46
C VAL A 116 -16.43 4.42 -2.12
N GLU A 117 -16.48 3.29 -1.42
CA GLU A 117 -15.94 3.18 -0.07
C GLU A 117 -14.54 2.55 -0.08
N SER A 118 -13.78 2.82 0.98
CA SER A 118 -12.41 2.34 1.13
C SER A 118 -12.12 1.86 2.54
N ALA A 119 -11.75 0.59 2.66
CA ALA A 119 -11.42 -0.14 3.88
C ALA A 119 -9.90 -0.22 4.12
N LEU A 120 -9.19 0.91 3.99
CA LEU A 120 -7.73 0.95 4.13
C LEU A 120 -7.24 0.45 5.49
N GLY A 121 -7.90 0.81 6.60
CA GLY A 121 -7.43 0.38 7.92
C GLY A 121 -7.47 -1.14 8.13
N PRO A 122 -8.59 -1.82 7.81
CA PRO A 122 -8.63 -3.29 7.70
C PRO A 122 -7.55 -3.86 6.76
N ALA A 123 -7.33 -3.25 5.60
CA ALA A 123 -6.29 -3.68 4.65
C ALA A 123 -4.87 -3.56 5.24
N LEU A 124 -4.58 -2.50 6.02
CA LEU A 124 -3.32 -2.33 6.72
C LEU A 124 -3.11 -3.42 7.80
N LYS A 125 -4.17 -3.80 8.52
CA LYS A 125 -4.11 -4.93 9.46
C LYS A 125 -3.82 -6.25 8.73
N ALA A 126 -4.51 -6.51 7.62
CA ALA A 126 -4.25 -7.71 6.81
C ALA A 126 -2.81 -7.75 6.30
N ALA A 127 -2.29 -6.64 5.76
CA ALA A 127 -0.89 -6.55 5.33
C ALA A 127 0.08 -6.81 6.49
N PHE A 128 -0.19 -6.24 7.66
CA PHE A 128 0.61 -6.50 8.86
C PHE A 128 0.63 -7.99 9.20
N MET A 129 -0.51 -8.68 9.17
CA MET A 129 -0.58 -10.12 9.44
C MET A 129 0.28 -10.91 8.46
N VAL A 130 0.23 -10.61 7.17
CA VAL A 130 1.04 -11.28 6.13
C VAL A 130 2.54 -11.00 6.31
N MET A 131 2.90 -9.74 6.58
CA MET A 131 4.31 -9.31 6.56
C MET A 131 5.03 -9.45 7.90
N SER A 132 4.31 -9.57 9.02
CA SER A 132 4.85 -9.47 10.39
C SER A 132 6.06 -10.37 10.69
N GLN A 133 6.15 -11.54 10.04
CA GLN A 133 7.23 -12.49 10.23
C GLN A 133 8.51 -12.11 9.49
N ILE A 134 8.39 -11.53 8.29
CA ILE A 134 9.52 -11.23 7.40
C ILE A 134 9.97 -9.77 7.55
N GLY A 135 9.02 -8.84 7.59
CA GLY A 135 9.26 -7.41 7.42
C GLY A 135 9.12 -7.00 5.96
N GLY A 136 9.73 -5.87 5.58
CA GLY A 136 9.88 -5.45 4.18
C GLY A 136 9.18 -4.14 3.83
N LYS A 137 8.86 -3.98 2.54
CA LYS A 137 8.22 -2.80 1.98
C LYS A 137 6.74 -3.00 1.80
N LEU A 138 5.95 -2.08 2.33
CA LEU A 138 4.52 -1.97 2.06
C LEU A 138 4.29 -0.74 1.18
N LEU A 139 3.77 -0.93 -0.03
CA LEU A 139 3.38 0.16 -0.93
C LEU A 139 1.86 0.28 -0.92
N VAL A 140 1.35 1.44 -0.52
CA VAL A 140 -0.07 1.71 -0.42
C VAL A 140 -0.49 2.68 -1.52
N PHE A 141 -1.34 2.24 -2.44
CA PHE A 141 -1.98 3.09 -3.44
C PHE A 141 -3.40 3.39 -2.97
N GLN A 142 -3.64 4.64 -2.61
CA GLN A 142 -4.90 5.10 -2.04
C GLN A 142 -5.49 6.22 -2.91
N SER A 143 -6.70 6.03 -3.43
CA SER A 143 -7.38 7.06 -4.22
C SER A 143 -8.51 7.74 -3.44
N THR A 144 -9.26 6.94 -2.69
CA THR A 144 -10.43 7.42 -1.95
C THR A 144 -10.08 7.76 -0.50
N LEU A 145 -10.81 8.63 0.19
CA LEU A 145 -10.62 8.81 1.64
C LEU A 145 -11.05 7.52 2.37
N PRO A 146 -10.22 6.95 3.28
CA PRO A 146 -10.62 5.78 4.07
C PRO A 146 -11.94 6.03 4.80
N SER A 147 -12.99 5.30 4.42
CA SER A 147 -14.36 5.56 4.90
C SER A 147 -14.93 4.43 5.76
N LEU A 148 -14.35 3.22 5.66
CA LEU A 148 -14.86 2.01 6.30
C LEU A 148 -13.84 1.35 7.23
N GLY A 149 -14.38 0.68 8.25
CA GLY A 149 -13.62 -0.10 9.22
C GLY A 149 -12.84 0.74 10.22
N ILE A 150 -11.89 0.09 10.89
CA ILE A 150 -10.97 0.75 11.81
C ILE A 150 -10.12 1.80 11.09
N GLY A 151 -9.83 2.93 11.73
CA GLY A 151 -9.04 3.99 11.11
C GLY A 151 -9.79 4.79 10.04
N ARG A 152 -11.13 4.67 9.94
CA ARG A 152 -11.92 5.53 9.05
C ARG A 152 -11.69 7.01 9.35
N LEU A 153 -11.60 7.82 8.31
CA LEU A 153 -11.35 9.25 8.38
C LEU A 153 -12.57 10.04 7.91
N ARG A 154 -12.67 11.29 8.35
CA ARG A 154 -13.75 12.21 7.96
C ARG A 154 -13.17 13.44 7.28
N LEU A 155 -14.00 14.11 6.48
CA LEU A 155 -13.64 15.40 5.91
C LEU A 155 -13.40 16.41 7.04
N ARG A 156 -12.27 17.09 7.00
CA ARG A 156 -11.86 18.10 7.99
C ARG A 156 -10.94 19.14 7.35
N GLY A 157 -10.74 20.26 8.04
CA GLY A 157 -9.87 21.34 7.55
C GLY A 157 -10.58 22.44 6.77
N ASP A 158 -11.90 22.38 6.61
CA ASP A 158 -12.69 23.44 5.98
C ASP A 158 -12.98 24.63 6.91
N ASP A 159 -12.56 24.57 8.19
CA ASP A 159 -12.75 25.69 9.12
C ASP A 159 -11.71 26.79 8.86
N VAL A 160 -12.03 27.69 7.94
CA VAL A 160 -11.23 28.87 7.57
C VAL A 160 -10.86 29.71 8.79
N ARG A 161 -11.63 29.66 9.88
CA ARG A 161 -11.36 30.40 11.13
C ARG A 161 -10.12 29.89 11.86
N ALA A 162 -9.63 28.69 11.55
CA ALA A 162 -8.42 28.15 12.15
C ALA A 162 -7.14 28.69 11.49
N TYR A 163 -7.21 29.20 10.26
CA TYR A 163 -6.04 29.68 9.51
C TYR A 163 -5.41 30.92 10.14
N GLY A 164 -4.09 30.93 10.28
CA GLY A 164 -3.36 32.03 10.91
C GLY A 164 -3.56 32.15 12.41
N THR A 165 -4.17 31.15 13.05
CA THR A 165 -4.34 31.08 14.51
C THR A 165 -3.48 29.98 15.12
N ASP A 166 -3.29 30.00 16.44
CA ASP A 166 -2.60 28.93 17.17
C ASP A 166 -3.26 27.55 16.98
N LYS A 167 -4.51 27.49 16.52
CA LYS A 167 -5.24 26.24 16.26
C LYS A 167 -4.90 25.63 14.90
N GLU A 168 -4.23 26.34 14.00
CA GLU A 168 -3.92 25.83 12.65
C GLU A 168 -3.08 24.54 12.69
N HIS A 169 -2.20 24.40 13.69
CA HIS A 169 -1.36 23.20 13.84
C HIS A 169 -2.18 21.91 13.98
N THR A 170 -3.41 22.00 14.51
CA THR A 170 -4.30 20.85 14.72
C THR A 170 -4.71 20.20 13.40
N LEU A 171 -4.75 20.95 12.30
CA LEU A 171 -5.03 20.45 10.95
C LEU A 171 -3.92 19.54 10.42
N ARG A 172 -2.71 19.67 10.98
CA ARG A 172 -1.53 18.87 10.62
C ARG A 172 -1.34 17.66 11.54
N VAL A 173 -2.21 17.49 12.52
CA VAL A 173 -2.18 16.34 13.44
C VAL A 173 -3.11 15.25 12.90
N PRO A 174 -2.68 13.97 12.89
CA PRO A 174 -3.55 12.85 12.57
C PRO A 174 -4.84 12.86 13.39
N GLU A 175 -5.98 12.63 12.75
CA GLU A 175 -7.28 12.58 13.44
C GLU A 175 -7.37 11.33 14.32
N ASP A 176 -7.05 10.18 13.73
CA ASP A 176 -7.18 8.88 14.37
C ASP A 176 -5.81 8.40 14.89
N PRO A 177 -5.68 8.04 16.18
CA PRO A 177 -4.45 7.45 16.73
C PRO A 177 -4.07 6.12 16.07
N PHE A 178 -5.01 5.43 15.42
CA PHE A 178 -4.81 4.17 14.71
C PHE A 178 -3.58 4.18 13.80
N TYR A 179 -3.41 5.21 12.97
CA TYR A 179 -2.30 5.28 12.03
C TYR A 179 -0.93 5.36 12.71
N LYS A 180 -0.85 6.05 13.85
CA LYS A 180 0.39 6.10 14.64
C LYS A 180 0.66 4.77 15.34
N GLN A 181 -0.39 4.12 15.84
CA GLN A 181 -0.28 2.80 16.47
C GLN A 181 0.16 1.74 15.46
N MET A 182 -0.46 1.70 14.27
CA MET A 182 -0.05 0.81 13.19
C MET A 182 1.37 1.09 12.71
N ALA A 183 1.77 2.37 12.60
CA ALA A 183 3.14 2.70 12.26
C ALA A 183 4.14 2.15 13.30
N ALA A 184 3.80 2.20 14.59
CA ALA A 184 4.63 1.61 15.64
C ALA A 184 4.72 0.08 15.52
N GLU A 185 3.63 -0.61 15.22
CA GLU A 185 3.64 -2.06 14.95
C GLU A 185 4.47 -2.41 13.71
N PHE A 186 4.29 -1.68 12.60
CA PHE A 186 5.11 -1.86 11.40
C PHE A 186 6.60 -1.68 11.69
N THR A 187 6.99 -0.63 12.42
CA THR A 187 8.40 -0.39 12.77
C THR A 187 8.97 -1.50 13.67
N LYS A 188 8.20 -2.02 14.64
CA LYS A 188 8.63 -3.18 15.47
C LYS A 188 8.95 -4.39 14.60
N ASN A 189 8.12 -4.64 13.57
CA ASN A 189 8.22 -5.77 12.66
C ASN A 189 9.05 -5.47 11.39
N GLN A 190 9.82 -4.38 11.37
CA GLN A 190 10.73 -4.05 10.27
C GLN A 190 10.01 -3.84 8.92
N ILE A 191 8.79 -3.29 8.97
CA ILE A 191 7.98 -2.95 7.80
C ILE A 191 8.05 -1.44 7.55
N ALA A 192 8.51 -1.04 6.37
CA ALA A 192 8.52 0.34 5.90
C ALA A 192 7.31 0.59 5.00
N VAL A 193 6.60 1.71 5.17
CA VAL A 193 5.36 2.01 4.44
C VAL A 193 5.55 3.21 3.53
N ASP A 194 5.41 3.02 2.23
CA ASP A 194 5.36 4.08 1.23
C ASP A 194 3.91 4.29 0.79
N ILE A 195 3.49 5.56 0.70
CA ILE A 195 2.10 5.92 0.36
C ILE A 195 2.09 6.69 -0.95
N PHE A 196 1.34 6.16 -1.91
CA PHE A 196 0.96 6.82 -3.14
C PHE A 196 -0.51 7.25 -3.02
N SER A 197 -0.75 8.54 -2.84
CA SER A 197 -2.08 9.10 -2.64
C SER A 197 -2.55 9.86 -3.88
N PHE A 198 -3.68 9.44 -4.44
CA PHE A 198 -4.28 9.96 -5.67
C PHE A 198 -5.64 10.56 -5.37
N SER A 199 -5.68 11.81 -4.93
CA SER A 199 -6.93 12.37 -4.42
C SER A 199 -7.49 13.46 -5.32
N GLU A 200 -8.68 13.25 -5.87
CA GLU A 200 -9.47 14.33 -6.50
C GLU A 200 -10.01 15.32 -5.47
N LYS A 201 -10.25 14.82 -4.24
CA LYS A 201 -10.79 15.58 -3.11
C LYS A 201 -9.84 15.49 -1.92
N TYR A 202 -10.31 15.88 -0.74
CA TYR A 202 -9.57 15.74 0.51
C TYR A 202 -9.25 14.26 0.83
N SER A 203 -7.99 13.97 1.17
CA SER A 203 -7.46 12.62 1.45
C SER A 203 -6.78 12.47 2.81
N ASP A 204 -6.82 13.52 3.65
CA ASP A 204 -6.18 13.57 4.97
C ASP A 204 -4.75 13.00 5.01
N ILE A 205 -3.87 13.61 4.21
CA ILE A 205 -2.43 13.26 4.17
C ILE A 205 -1.76 13.39 5.54
N ALA A 206 -2.28 14.23 6.44
CA ALA A 206 -1.75 14.34 7.79
C ALA A 206 -1.87 13.02 8.56
N SER A 207 -3.01 12.34 8.46
CA SER A 207 -3.24 11.03 9.07
C SER A 207 -2.44 9.94 8.35
N LEU A 208 -2.60 9.81 7.03
CA LEU A 208 -1.94 8.76 6.24
C LEU A 208 -0.41 8.87 6.31
N GLY A 209 0.13 10.08 6.15
CA GLY A 209 1.57 10.32 6.13
C GLY A 209 2.28 9.98 7.44
N SER A 210 1.55 9.75 8.53
CA SER A 210 2.14 9.23 9.77
C SER A 210 2.73 7.83 9.59
N LEU A 211 2.12 6.99 8.77
CA LEU A 211 2.64 5.66 8.46
C LEU A 211 4.04 5.77 7.86
N ALA A 212 4.18 6.52 6.76
CA ALA A 212 5.46 6.74 6.11
C ALA A 212 6.48 7.42 7.04
N LYS A 213 6.07 8.47 7.75
CA LYS A 213 6.95 9.24 8.63
C LYS A 213 7.61 8.38 9.72
N TYR A 214 6.85 7.50 10.38
CA TYR A 214 7.37 6.73 11.51
C TYR A 214 8.00 5.39 11.11
N THR A 215 7.78 4.94 9.88
CA THR A 215 8.36 3.69 9.35
C THR A 215 9.55 3.91 8.41
N GLY A 216 9.95 5.17 8.17
CA GLY A 216 11.08 5.51 7.30
C GLY A 216 10.75 5.49 5.81
N GLY A 217 9.47 5.51 5.46
CA GLY A 217 8.99 5.57 4.09
C GLY A 217 8.78 7.00 3.56
N GLN A 218 8.07 7.10 2.44
CA GLN A 218 7.79 8.32 1.70
C GLN A 218 6.30 8.46 1.36
N VAL A 219 5.86 9.71 1.18
CA VAL A 219 4.51 10.04 0.71
C VAL A 219 4.63 10.69 -0.65
N TYR A 220 4.05 10.06 -1.66
CA TYR A 220 3.87 10.57 -3.01
C TYR A 220 2.42 11.03 -3.14
N HIS A 221 2.21 12.33 -3.32
CA HIS A 221 0.88 12.91 -3.38
C HIS A 221 0.60 13.50 -4.76
N TYR A 222 -0.48 13.03 -5.39
CA TYR A 222 -0.96 13.45 -6.70
C TYR A 222 -2.35 14.08 -6.54
N PRO A 223 -2.41 15.41 -6.32
CA PRO A 223 -3.68 16.12 -6.24
C PRO A 223 -4.35 16.14 -7.62
N SER A 224 -5.66 15.86 -7.67
CA SER A 224 -6.45 15.85 -8.91
C SER A 224 -5.80 15.00 -10.01
N PHE A 225 -5.45 13.76 -9.66
CA PHE A 225 -4.76 12.84 -10.57
C PHE A 225 -5.54 12.64 -11.88
N GLN A 226 -4.79 12.71 -12.98
CA GLN A 226 -5.27 12.51 -14.35
C GLN A 226 -4.21 11.70 -15.08
N ALA A 227 -4.58 10.52 -15.57
CA ALA A 227 -3.65 9.62 -16.27
C ALA A 227 -2.84 10.33 -17.37
N PRO A 228 -3.45 11.08 -18.33
CA PRO A 228 -2.69 11.68 -19.44
C PRO A 228 -1.61 12.69 -19.01
N THR A 229 -1.74 13.28 -17.83
CA THR A 229 -0.83 14.32 -17.34
C THR A 229 0.20 13.78 -16.35
N HIS A 230 -0.19 12.78 -15.56
CA HIS A 230 0.61 12.31 -14.43
C HIS A 230 1.25 10.94 -14.64
N GLU A 231 0.92 10.22 -15.72
CA GLU A 231 1.42 8.88 -16.01
C GLU A 231 2.96 8.79 -15.97
N ASP A 232 3.66 9.69 -16.68
CA ASP A 232 5.13 9.65 -16.73
C ASP A 232 5.76 9.90 -15.37
N LYS A 233 5.21 10.86 -14.61
CA LYS A 233 5.69 11.17 -13.26
C LYS A 233 5.48 9.97 -12.32
N LEU A 234 4.28 9.37 -12.34
CA LEU A 234 3.95 8.22 -11.52
C LEU A 234 4.85 7.03 -11.85
N LYS A 235 5.05 6.73 -13.14
CA LYS A 235 5.96 5.68 -13.60
C LYS A 235 7.36 5.88 -13.04
N LEU A 236 7.94 7.07 -13.22
CA LEU A 236 9.30 7.37 -12.79
C LEU A 236 9.45 7.29 -11.26
N GLU A 237 8.50 7.85 -10.50
CA GLU A 237 8.54 7.84 -9.04
C GLU A 237 8.36 6.42 -8.48
N LEU A 238 7.41 5.64 -9.00
CA LEU A 238 7.18 4.26 -8.57
C LEU A 238 8.34 3.33 -8.97
N SER A 239 8.84 3.43 -10.20
CA SER A 239 10.01 2.65 -10.62
C SER A 239 11.22 2.96 -9.74
N ARG A 240 11.51 4.24 -9.50
CA ARG A 240 12.60 4.65 -8.61
C ARG A 240 12.39 4.13 -7.19
N ASP A 241 11.17 4.20 -6.67
CA ASP A 241 10.86 3.74 -5.32
C ASP A 241 11.06 2.22 -5.15
N LEU A 242 10.76 1.44 -6.19
CA LEU A 242 10.94 -0.01 -6.22
C LEU A 242 12.41 -0.43 -6.38
N THR A 243 13.17 0.25 -7.23
CA THR A 243 14.52 -0.18 -7.64
C THR A 243 15.66 0.55 -6.92
N ARG A 244 15.38 1.62 -6.16
CA ARG A 244 16.41 2.32 -5.39
C ARG A 244 17.08 1.39 -4.37
N GLU A 245 18.36 1.64 -4.15
CA GLU A 245 19.11 0.99 -3.07
C GLU A 245 18.40 1.24 -1.73
N THR A 246 18.06 0.15 -1.05
CA THR A 246 17.27 0.17 0.18
C THR A 246 17.89 -0.80 1.19
N ALA A 247 18.16 -0.32 2.39
CA ALA A 247 18.66 -1.12 3.50
C ALA A 247 17.53 -1.44 4.48
N TRP A 248 17.29 -2.73 4.71
CA TRP A 248 16.27 -3.25 5.62
C TRP A 248 16.82 -3.44 7.04
N GLU A 249 15.95 -3.43 8.04
CA GLU A 249 16.30 -3.66 9.46
C GLU A 249 17.38 -2.68 10.00
N SER A 250 17.40 -1.46 9.46
CA SER A 250 18.44 -0.47 9.75
C SER A 250 18.25 0.22 11.10
N VAL A 251 19.34 0.37 11.86
CA VAL A 251 19.38 1.16 13.11
C VAL A 251 20.51 2.16 13.06
N MET A 252 20.19 3.45 13.22
CA MET A 252 21.18 4.52 13.30
C MET A 252 21.44 4.87 14.77
N ARG A 253 22.72 4.88 15.18
CA ARG A 253 23.16 5.33 16.51
C ARG A 253 24.30 6.32 16.37
N ILE A 254 24.08 7.54 16.83
CA ILE A 254 25.13 8.56 16.95
C ILE A 254 25.82 8.39 18.31
N ARG A 255 27.15 8.34 18.32
CA ARG A 255 27.98 8.33 19.53
C ARG A 255 28.79 9.63 19.55
N CYS A 256 28.78 10.32 20.69
CA CYS A 256 29.62 11.48 20.97
C CYS A 256 30.76 11.09 21.93
#